data_AF-A0AA86I2F1-F1
#
_entry.id   AF-A0AA86I2F1-F1
#
_cell.length_a   1.000
_cell.length_b   1.000
_cell.length_c   1.000
_cell.angle_alpha   90.00
_cell.angle_beta   90.00
_cell.angle_gamma   90.00
#
_symmetry.space_group_name_H-M   'P 1'
#
loop_
_entity.id
_entity.type
_entity.pdbx_description
1 polymer ?
#
loop_
_entity_poly.entity_id
_entity_poly.type
_entity_poly.pdbx_seq_one_letter_code
_entity_poly.pdbx_strand_id
1 'polypeptide(L)'
;MNQDKGILLESGTNELEIVEFEIGNVLFGINVVKVREIINPVSITPVPNAHSYIEGIIELRGEVLPVVDIAKALKMEPSNTPEKDKLIVTEFNQQKIVFHTHAVTQIHRISWKEIEKPSDLYQGLETQITGVVKLNGQMILLLDLEKLISDVNPDAGINQSKIKKLGARERSNKKIVVAEDSPLLRRMIEDTLAQAGYENTEFFENGEEAWNYLSSMIDEGVEISDQVQLLITDIEMPQMDGHHLTKKVKENPQLSILPVIIFSSLITEDLRHKGKMVGAEGQVSKPEIGELVELIDLYIL
;
A
#
# COMPACT_ATOMS: atom_id res chain seq x y z
N MET A 1 -38.70 -7.55 5.53
CA MET A 1 -37.66 -6.61 6.01
C MET A 1 -36.61 -7.43 6.73
N ASN A 2 -35.53 -7.80 6.05
CA ASN A 2 -34.29 -8.26 6.67
C ASN A 2 -33.18 -7.68 5.80
N GLN A 3 -32.56 -6.61 6.31
CA GLN A 3 -31.33 -6.07 5.75
C GLN A 3 -30.19 -6.69 6.56
N ASP A 4 -29.55 -7.70 5.97
CA ASP A 4 -28.17 -8.05 6.29
C ASP A 4 -27.32 -6.83 5.91
N LYS A 5 -26.98 -6.00 6.90
CA LYS A 5 -25.95 -4.99 6.74
C LYS A 5 -24.61 -5.72 6.66
N GLY A 6 -24.15 -5.98 5.43
CA GLY A 6 -22.74 -6.21 5.16
C GLY A 6 -21.96 -5.01 5.71
N ILE A 7 -21.14 -5.25 6.73
CA ILE A 7 -20.21 -4.28 7.33
C ILE A 7 -18.99 -4.16 6.41
N LEU A 8 -19.23 -3.86 5.15
CA LEU A 8 -18.20 -3.79 4.11
C LEU A 8 -18.22 -2.39 3.49
N LEU A 9 -17.30 -1.56 4.00
CA LEU A 9 -16.60 -0.50 3.28
C LEU A 9 -17.50 0.48 2.49
N GLU A 10 -18.00 1.52 3.17
CA GLU A 10 -18.49 2.71 2.46
C GLU A 10 -17.34 3.32 1.64
N SER A 11 -17.53 3.45 0.33
CA SER A 11 -16.49 3.93 -0.59
C SER A 11 -16.33 5.45 -0.50
N GLY A 12 -15.09 5.93 -0.35
CA GLY A 12 -14.75 7.35 -0.40
C GLY A 12 -14.91 8.14 0.91
N THR A 13 -14.94 7.48 2.07
CA THR A 13 -15.03 8.16 3.39
C THR A 13 -13.69 8.70 3.91
N ASN A 14 -12.57 8.40 3.24
CA ASN A 14 -11.21 8.79 3.67
C ASN A 14 -10.86 8.30 5.09
N GLU A 15 -11.17 7.03 5.35
CA GLU A 15 -10.92 6.34 6.61
C GLU A 15 -10.14 5.04 6.38
N LEU A 16 -9.34 4.67 7.37
CA LEU A 16 -8.50 3.48 7.44
C LEU A 16 -8.93 2.65 8.64
N GLU A 17 -9.01 1.32 8.48
CA GLU A 17 -9.18 0.40 9.60
C GLU A 17 -7.85 -0.31 9.88
N ILE A 18 -7.40 -0.27 11.14
CA ILE A 18 -6.15 -0.89 11.58
C ILE A 18 -6.40 -1.94 12.66
N VAL A 19 -5.68 -3.06 12.60
CA VAL A 19 -5.54 -4.01 13.71
C VAL A 19 -4.42 -3.50 14.62
N GLU A 20 -4.75 -3.20 15.88
CA GLU A 20 -3.79 -2.84 16.91
C GLU A 20 -3.19 -4.11 17.55
N PHE A 21 -1.86 -4.11 17.70
CA PHE A 21 -1.12 -5.18 18.36
C PHE A 21 0.09 -4.64 19.13
N GLU A 22 0.62 -5.46 20.04
CA GLU A 22 1.71 -5.11 20.94
C GLU A 22 3.00 -5.85 20.58
N ILE A 23 4.12 -5.13 20.66
CA ILE A 23 5.46 -5.70 20.76
C ILE A 23 6.16 -4.99 21.93
N GLY A 24 6.50 -5.75 22.96
CA GLY A 24 6.96 -5.22 24.25
C GLY A 24 5.92 -4.29 24.88
N ASN A 25 6.27 -3.00 25.04
CA ASN A 25 5.39 -1.97 25.59
C ASN A 25 4.94 -0.95 24.51
N VAL A 26 5.15 -1.27 23.23
CA VAL A 26 4.86 -0.38 22.11
C VAL A 26 3.67 -0.92 21.33
N LEU A 27 2.75 -0.02 20.98
CA LEU A 27 1.58 -0.32 20.16
C LEU A 27 1.88 -0.08 18.69
N PHE A 28 1.53 -1.08 17.88
CA PHE A 28 1.65 -1.05 16.44
C PHE A 28 0.29 -1.26 15.79
N GLY A 29 0.16 -0.78 14.55
CA GLY A 29 -1.04 -0.94 13.74
C GLY A 29 -0.69 -1.42 12.34
N ILE A 30 -1.51 -2.31 11.79
CA ILE A 30 -1.46 -2.69 10.37
C ILE A 30 -2.85 -2.59 9.76
N ASN A 31 -2.93 -2.34 8.46
CA ASN A 31 -4.21 -2.27 7.76
C ASN A 31 -4.97 -3.61 7.87
N VAL A 32 -6.22 -3.56 8.33
CA VAL A 32 -7.12 -4.72 8.42
C VAL A 32 -7.27 -5.44 7.07
N VAL A 33 -7.21 -4.71 5.96
CA VAL A 33 -7.35 -5.29 4.61
C VAL A 33 -6.23 -6.29 4.29
N LYS A 34 -5.04 -6.15 4.91
CA LYS A 34 -3.93 -7.09 4.79
C LYS A 34 -4.13 -8.34 5.66
N VAL A 35 -5.05 -8.31 6.62
CA VAL A 35 -5.24 -9.36 7.62
C VAL A 35 -6.35 -10.31 7.19
N ARG A 36 -6.02 -11.60 7.06
CA ARG A 36 -6.99 -12.66 6.77
C ARG A 36 -7.66 -13.18 8.04
N GLU A 37 -6.85 -13.52 9.03
CA GLU A 37 -7.29 -14.04 10.30
C GLU A 37 -6.19 -13.88 11.36
N ILE A 38 -6.60 -13.92 12.63
CA ILE A 38 -5.70 -13.88 13.78
C ILE A 38 -5.90 -15.17 14.55
N ILE A 39 -4.83 -15.93 14.72
CA ILE A 39 -4.85 -17.25 15.33
C ILE A 39 -3.95 -17.30 16.56
N ASN A 40 -4.19 -18.28 17.42
CA ASN A 40 -3.28 -18.58 18.52
C ASN A 40 -1.99 -19.22 17.98
N PRO A 41 -0.86 -19.08 18.69
CA PRO A 41 0.40 -19.72 18.32
C PRO A 41 0.22 -21.23 18.15
N VAL A 42 0.77 -21.75 17.04
CA VAL A 42 0.85 -23.18 16.72
C VAL A 42 2.31 -23.59 16.67
N SER A 43 2.59 -24.90 16.64
CA SER A 43 3.96 -25.38 16.52
C SER A 43 4.60 -24.93 15.21
N ILE A 44 5.70 -24.18 15.32
CA ILE A 44 6.48 -23.69 14.19
C ILE A 44 7.57 -24.71 13.86
N THR A 45 7.67 -25.10 12.59
CA THR A 45 8.74 -25.97 12.10
C THR A 45 9.92 -25.10 11.66
N PRO A 46 11.09 -25.19 12.31
CA PRO A 46 12.25 -24.37 11.96
C PRO A 46 12.75 -24.69 10.55
N VAL A 47 13.13 -23.65 9.82
CA VAL A 47 13.72 -23.78 8.48
C VAL A 47 15.24 -23.57 8.57
N PRO A 48 16.07 -24.55 8.19
CA PRO A 48 17.52 -24.39 8.19
C PRO A 48 17.98 -23.25 7.26
N ASN A 49 18.98 -22.48 7.70
CA ASN A 49 19.58 -21.35 6.95
C ASN A 49 18.60 -20.23 6.56
N ALA A 50 17.45 -20.13 7.23
CA ALA A 50 16.52 -19.02 7.03
C ALA A 50 17.11 -17.71 7.57
N HIS A 51 16.58 -16.58 7.06
CA HIS A 51 16.91 -15.25 7.56
C HIS A 51 16.59 -15.16 9.07
N SER A 52 17.32 -14.32 9.81
CA SER A 52 17.20 -14.21 11.29
C SER A 52 15.80 -13.80 11.78
N TYR A 53 15.00 -13.17 10.93
CA TYR A 53 13.63 -12.76 11.25
C TYR A 53 12.61 -13.88 10.99
N ILE A 54 12.98 -14.93 10.27
CA ILE A 54 12.11 -16.09 10.03
C ILE A 54 12.22 -17.04 11.21
N GLU A 55 11.09 -17.26 11.88
CA GLU A 55 10.99 -18.25 12.94
C GLU A 55 10.87 -19.67 12.37
N GLY A 56 10.21 -19.80 11.21
CA GLY A 56 10.05 -21.06 10.49
C GLY A 56 8.84 -21.05 9.59
N ILE A 57 8.17 -22.21 9.50
CA ILE A 57 6.93 -22.40 8.73
C ILE A 57 5.85 -23.05 9.60
N ILE A 58 4.59 -22.79 9.26
CA ILE A 58 3.42 -23.46 9.83
C ILE A 58 2.55 -24.05 8.72
N GLU A 59 1.75 -25.05 9.05
CA GLU A 59 0.68 -25.54 8.18
C GLU A 59 -0.65 -24.97 8.64
N LEU A 60 -1.33 -24.23 7.77
CA LEU A 60 -2.65 -23.67 8.01
C LEU A 60 -3.60 -24.11 6.90
N ARG A 61 -4.57 -24.97 7.25
CA ARG A 61 -5.59 -25.48 6.32
C ARG A 61 -5.00 -26.12 5.04
N GLY A 62 -3.88 -26.84 5.18
CA GLY A 62 -3.18 -27.51 4.08
C GLY A 62 -2.23 -26.61 3.28
N GLU A 63 -2.12 -25.33 3.62
CA GLU A 63 -1.12 -24.42 3.05
C GLU A 63 0.07 -24.26 4.01
N VAL A 64 1.29 -24.25 3.47
CA VAL A 64 2.51 -24.01 4.25
C VAL A 64 2.86 -22.53 4.18
N LEU A 65 2.88 -21.86 5.33
CA LEU A 65 3.07 -20.42 5.43
C LEU A 65 4.35 -20.08 6.23
N PRO A 66 5.18 -19.14 5.77
CA PRO A 66 6.32 -18.65 6.53
C PRO A 66 5.85 -17.82 7.73
N VAL A 67 6.55 -17.97 8.85
CA VAL A 67 6.34 -17.18 10.07
C VAL A 67 7.50 -16.22 10.29
N VAL A 68 7.17 -14.94 10.40
CA VAL A 68 8.09 -13.83 10.65
C VAL A 68 7.89 -13.34 12.08
N ASP A 69 8.98 -13.24 12.82
CA ASP A 69 9.01 -12.68 14.17
C ASP A 69 9.18 -11.16 14.09
N ILE A 70 8.09 -10.42 14.37
CA ILE A 70 8.09 -8.96 14.30
C ILE A 70 9.04 -8.36 15.33
N ALA A 71 9.15 -8.94 16.53
CA ALA A 71 10.06 -8.43 17.56
C ALA A 71 11.51 -8.48 17.05
N LYS A 72 11.93 -9.59 16.43
CA LYS A 72 13.26 -9.69 15.80
C LYS A 72 13.45 -8.69 14.67
N ALA A 73 12.44 -8.53 13.80
CA ALA A 73 12.52 -7.60 12.67
C ALA A 73 12.66 -6.14 13.13
N LEU A 74 11.99 -5.77 14.21
CA LEU A 74 12.07 -4.45 14.85
C LEU A 74 13.25 -4.30 15.83
N LYS A 75 14.09 -5.34 15.99
CA LYS A 75 15.19 -5.40 16.97
C LYS A 75 14.74 -5.13 18.41
N MET A 76 13.56 -5.65 18.75
CA MET A 76 12.96 -5.60 20.07
C MET A 76 13.16 -6.92 20.83
N GLU A 77 13.00 -6.87 22.14
CA GLU A 77 13.10 -8.06 22.98
C GLU A 77 11.92 -9.01 22.72
N PRO A 78 12.14 -10.34 22.82
CA PRO A 78 11.08 -11.35 22.70
C PRO A 78 9.94 -11.17 23.73
N SER A 79 8.82 -11.83 23.48
CA SER A 79 7.68 -11.82 24.40
C SER A 79 8.05 -12.40 25.76
N ASN A 80 7.69 -11.66 26.82
CA ASN A 80 7.78 -12.14 28.20
C ASN A 80 6.60 -13.05 28.57
N THR A 81 5.54 -13.09 27.75
CA THR A 81 4.31 -13.86 27.97
C THR A 81 3.89 -14.61 26.70
N PRO A 82 4.66 -15.63 26.26
CA PRO A 82 4.42 -16.32 24.99
C PRO A 82 3.04 -16.96 24.85
N GLU A 83 2.34 -17.21 25.96
CA GLU A 83 0.97 -17.72 25.97
C GLU A 83 -0.08 -16.71 25.50
N LYS A 84 0.24 -15.41 25.54
CA LYS A 84 -0.65 -14.33 25.06
C LYS A 84 -0.42 -13.99 23.60
N ASP A 85 0.73 -14.38 23.07
CA ASP A 85 1.16 -14.13 21.71
C ASP A 85 0.08 -14.54 20.70
N LYS A 86 0.14 -13.91 19.53
CA LYS A 86 -0.81 -14.07 18.44
C LYS A 86 -0.07 -14.14 17.12
N LEU A 87 -0.59 -14.96 16.23
CA LEU A 87 -0.15 -15.04 14.85
C LEU A 87 -1.17 -14.31 13.98
N ILE A 88 -0.72 -13.27 13.30
CA ILE A 88 -1.53 -12.53 12.33
C ILE A 88 -1.24 -13.10 10.95
N VAL A 89 -2.24 -13.75 10.36
CA VAL A 89 -2.16 -14.28 9.00
C VAL A 89 -2.48 -13.15 8.04
N THR A 90 -1.53 -12.81 7.17
CA THR A 90 -1.65 -11.70 6.24
C THR A 90 -1.57 -12.15 4.79
N GLU A 91 -2.18 -11.39 3.90
CA GLU A 91 -2.07 -11.55 2.45
C GLU A 91 -1.96 -10.18 1.78
N PHE A 92 -0.84 -9.96 1.09
CA PHE A 92 -0.57 -8.77 0.28
C PHE A 92 0.44 -9.13 -0.81
N ASN A 93 0.43 -8.44 -1.95
CA ASN A 93 1.33 -8.73 -3.08
C ASN A 93 1.32 -10.22 -3.53
N GLN A 94 0.15 -10.89 -3.45
CA GLN A 94 -0.03 -12.33 -3.72
C GLN A 94 0.80 -13.26 -2.79
N GLN A 95 1.37 -12.73 -1.71
CA GLN A 95 2.12 -13.47 -0.71
C GLN A 95 1.30 -13.65 0.55
N LYS A 96 1.29 -14.87 1.10
CA LYS A 96 0.67 -15.17 2.39
C LYS A 96 1.77 -15.36 3.42
N ILE A 97 1.78 -14.51 4.43
CA ILE A 97 2.83 -14.48 5.46
C ILE A 97 2.17 -14.38 6.82
N VAL A 98 2.75 -15.05 7.80
CA VAL A 98 2.28 -15.04 9.18
C VAL A 98 3.23 -14.20 10.02
N PHE A 99 2.69 -13.22 10.74
CA PHE A 99 3.46 -12.39 11.65
C PHE A 99 3.20 -12.78 13.09
N HIS A 100 4.28 -13.03 13.83
CA HIS A 100 4.23 -13.32 15.25
C HIS A 100 4.30 -12.01 16.06
N THR A 101 3.31 -11.81 16.93
CA THR A 101 3.10 -10.61 17.76
C THR A 101 2.85 -10.99 19.22
N HIS A 102 3.09 -10.10 20.19
CA HIS A 102 2.95 -10.42 21.62
C HIS A 102 1.51 -10.39 22.10
N ALA A 103 0.69 -9.51 21.54
CA ALA A 103 -0.75 -9.48 21.78
C ALA A 103 -1.44 -8.73 20.64
N VAL A 104 -2.70 -9.09 20.37
CA VAL A 104 -3.60 -8.31 19.51
C VAL A 104 -4.73 -7.80 20.39
N THR A 105 -5.05 -6.52 20.28
CA THR A 105 -6.00 -5.84 21.17
C THR A 105 -7.34 -5.64 20.50
N GLN A 106 -7.44 -4.73 19.52
CA GLN A 106 -8.69 -4.32 18.90
C GLN A 106 -8.50 -3.76 17.48
N ILE A 107 -9.61 -3.51 16.80
CA ILE A 107 -9.64 -2.82 15.50
C ILE A 107 -10.08 -1.38 15.71
N HIS A 108 -9.34 -0.44 15.12
CA HIS A 108 -9.70 0.97 15.10
C HIS A 108 -10.06 1.43 13.70
N ARG A 109 -11.12 2.22 13.58
CA ARG A 109 -11.41 3.02 12.39
C ARG A 109 -10.95 4.44 12.64
N ILE A 110 -10.03 4.93 11.82
CA ILE A 110 -9.38 6.23 11.96
C ILE A 110 -9.48 6.99 10.64
N SER A 111 -9.44 8.32 10.70
CA SER A 111 -9.34 9.12 9.48
C SER A 111 -7.89 9.20 9.03
N TRP A 112 -7.64 9.17 7.71
CA TRP A 112 -6.31 9.41 7.14
C TRP A 112 -5.70 10.77 7.55
N LYS A 113 -6.54 11.72 7.99
CA LYS A 113 -6.11 13.02 8.51
C LYS A 113 -5.49 12.97 9.91
N GLU A 114 -5.77 11.92 10.67
CA GLU A 114 -5.25 11.72 12.04
C GLU A 114 -3.88 11.02 12.03
N ILE A 115 -3.39 10.64 10.86
CA ILE A 115 -2.11 9.98 10.68
C ILE A 115 -1.04 11.04 10.42
N GLU A 116 -0.07 11.11 11.34
CA GLU A 116 1.07 12.00 11.24
C GLU A 116 2.28 11.25 10.67
N LYS A 117 3.07 11.92 9.82
CA LYS A 117 4.35 11.37 9.35
C LYS A 117 5.36 11.34 10.51
N PRO A 118 6.15 10.27 10.66
CA PRO A 118 7.23 10.22 11.66
C PRO A 118 8.23 11.37 11.41
N SER A 119 8.72 12.04 12.46
CA SER A 119 9.66 13.16 12.26
C SER A 119 11.06 12.70 11.80
N ASP A 120 11.70 13.49 10.93
CA ASP A 120 13.04 13.24 10.36
C ASP A 120 14.19 13.06 11.38
N LEU A 121 13.95 13.39 12.66
CA LEU A 121 14.93 13.24 13.75
C LEU A 121 15.11 11.78 14.21
N TYR A 122 14.22 10.87 13.82
CA TYR A 122 14.25 9.45 14.23
C TYR A 122 15.05 8.56 13.27
N GLN A 123 16.23 9.02 12.83
CA GLN A 123 17.11 8.40 11.81
C GLN A 123 17.56 6.95 12.06
N GLY A 124 17.18 6.32 13.18
CA GLY A 124 17.42 4.89 13.46
C GLY A 124 16.24 3.96 13.17
N LEU A 125 15.03 4.50 13.01
CA LEU A 125 13.76 3.80 12.75
C LEU A 125 13.29 3.95 11.29
N GLU A 126 14.16 4.47 10.41
CA GLU A 126 13.85 4.95 9.04
C GLU A 126 13.15 3.96 8.09
N THR A 127 12.99 2.68 8.43
CA THR A 127 12.56 1.71 7.42
C THR A 127 11.12 1.22 7.54
N GLN A 128 10.56 0.95 8.71
CA GLN A 128 9.38 0.08 8.75
C GLN A 128 8.09 0.79 9.21
N ILE A 129 8.10 2.10 9.49
CA ILE A 129 6.90 2.84 9.96
C ILE A 129 6.36 3.75 8.85
N THR A 130 5.08 3.61 8.50
CA THR A 130 4.39 4.46 7.51
C THR A 130 3.76 5.71 8.14
N GLY A 131 3.40 5.65 9.43
CA GLY A 131 2.70 6.73 10.10
C GLY A 131 2.58 6.54 11.60
N VAL A 132 2.17 7.60 12.29
CA VAL A 132 1.88 7.59 13.72
C VAL A 132 0.46 8.07 13.92
N VAL A 133 -0.31 7.34 14.74
CA VAL A 133 -1.69 7.70 15.08
C VAL A 133 -1.76 7.90 16.59
N LYS A 134 -2.40 9.00 17.02
CA LYS A 134 -2.62 9.28 18.43
C LYS A 134 -4.07 8.99 18.81
N LEU A 135 -4.32 7.85 19.44
CA LEU A 135 -5.66 7.44 19.90
C LEU A 135 -5.69 7.35 21.42
N ASN A 136 -6.70 7.96 22.04
CA ASN A 136 -6.92 7.90 23.50
C ASN A 136 -5.69 8.27 24.35
N GLY A 137 -4.82 9.14 23.83
CA GLY A 137 -3.59 9.55 24.50
C GLY A 137 -2.41 8.58 24.36
N GLN A 138 -2.58 7.48 23.63
CA GLN A 138 -1.52 6.53 23.27
C GLN A 138 -1.08 6.76 21.82
N MET A 139 0.18 6.45 21.52
CA MET A 139 0.72 6.48 20.17
C MET A 139 0.75 5.07 19.61
N ILE A 140 0.18 4.90 18.42
CA ILE A 140 0.19 3.66 17.65
C ILE A 140 1.04 3.90 16.42
N LEU A 141 2.06 3.06 16.23
CA LEU A 141 2.97 3.13 15.09
C LEU A 141 2.45 2.24 13.95
N LEU A 142 2.15 2.81 12.79
CA LEU A 142 1.68 2.05 11.63
C LEU A 142 2.86 1.38 10.94
N LEU A 143 2.80 0.05 10.82
CA LEU A 143 3.89 -0.78 10.32
C LEU A 143 3.74 -1.06 8.82
N ASP A 144 4.81 -0.83 8.08
CA ASP A 144 4.99 -1.22 6.67
C ASP A 144 5.44 -2.69 6.60
N LEU A 145 4.47 -3.59 6.40
CA LEU A 145 4.76 -5.02 6.30
C LEU A 145 5.57 -5.35 5.05
N GLU A 146 5.34 -4.65 3.94
CA GLU A 146 6.06 -4.82 2.69
C GLU A 146 7.55 -4.54 2.87
N LYS A 147 7.88 -3.43 3.52
CA LYS A 147 9.27 -3.06 3.78
C LYS A 147 9.93 -4.02 4.76
N LEU A 148 9.21 -4.45 5.79
CA LEU A 148 9.69 -5.45 6.74
C LEU A 148 10.04 -6.79 6.07
N ILE A 149 9.29 -7.19 5.04
CA ILE A 149 9.57 -8.40 4.25
C ILE A 149 10.68 -8.19 3.22
N SER A 150 10.81 -6.99 2.64
CA SER A 150 11.89 -6.68 1.69
C SER A 150 13.29 -6.88 2.30
N ASP A 151 13.43 -6.66 3.61
CA ASP A 151 14.66 -6.92 4.36
C ASP A 151 14.96 -8.43 4.52
N VAL A 152 13.94 -9.28 4.41
CA VAL A 152 14.03 -10.75 4.59
C VAL A 152 14.30 -11.48 3.28
N ASN A 153 13.74 -10.98 2.17
CA ASN A 153 13.93 -11.55 0.83
C ASN A 153 14.01 -10.43 -0.22
N PRO A 154 15.22 -10.02 -0.65
CA PRO A 154 15.40 -8.99 -1.67
C PRO A 154 14.78 -9.35 -3.02
N ASP A 155 14.68 -10.65 -3.35
CA ASP A 155 14.09 -11.15 -4.61
C ASP A 155 12.55 -11.19 -4.57
N ALA A 156 11.91 -10.92 -3.43
CA ALA A 156 10.46 -10.73 -3.35
C ALA A 156 10.01 -9.39 -3.97
N GLY A 157 10.96 -8.51 -4.29
CA GLY A 157 10.74 -7.27 -5.02
C GLY A 157 10.99 -7.41 -6.52
N ILE A 158 9.89 -7.39 -7.28
CA ILE A 158 9.83 -6.97 -8.70
C ILE A 158 10.38 -7.97 -9.74
N ASN A 159 9.47 -8.49 -10.56
CA ASN A 159 9.77 -9.29 -11.73
C ASN A 159 10.11 -8.37 -12.93
N GLN A 160 11.36 -7.89 -13.04
CA GLN A 160 11.78 -6.84 -14.01
C GLN A 160 12.15 -7.31 -15.43
N SER A 161 11.73 -8.49 -15.90
CA SER A 161 12.34 -9.09 -17.12
C SER A 161 11.60 -8.92 -18.46
N LYS A 162 10.74 -7.91 -18.65
CA LYS A 162 9.98 -7.76 -19.93
C LYS A 162 9.88 -6.39 -20.60
N ILE A 163 10.55 -5.33 -20.13
CA ILE A 163 10.39 -4.00 -20.74
C ILE A 163 11.55 -3.69 -21.70
N LYS A 164 11.62 -4.36 -22.86
CA LYS A 164 12.41 -3.91 -24.01
C LYS A 164 11.78 -4.34 -25.32
N LYS A 165 10.84 -3.53 -25.81
CA LYS A 165 10.51 -3.31 -27.24
C LYS A 165 9.24 -2.45 -27.29
N LEU A 166 9.38 -1.14 -27.49
CA LEU A 166 8.43 -0.19 -28.12
C LEU A 166 9.09 1.22 -28.07
N GLY A 167 8.86 2.05 -29.09
CA GLY A 167 9.72 3.20 -29.44
C GLY A 167 9.64 4.41 -28.50
N ALA A 168 10.79 5.04 -28.24
CA ALA A 168 10.96 6.08 -27.21
C ALA A 168 10.32 7.46 -27.52
N ARG A 169 9.93 7.77 -28.76
CA ARG A 169 9.56 9.15 -29.15
C ARG A 169 8.13 9.58 -28.83
N GLU A 170 7.18 8.64 -28.72
CA GLU A 170 5.78 9.00 -28.39
C GLU A 170 5.55 9.07 -26.88
N ARG A 171 6.22 8.21 -26.10
CA ARG A 171 6.09 8.16 -24.64
C ARG A 171 6.71 9.37 -23.93
N SER A 172 7.82 9.92 -24.44
CA SER A 172 8.54 11.03 -23.82
C SER A 172 7.73 12.33 -23.72
N ASN A 173 6.75 12.52 -24.63
CA ASN A 173 5.90 13.72 -24.64
C ASN A 173 4.66 13.59 -23.75
N LYS A 174 4.38 12.39 -23.22
CA LYS A 174 3.21 12.14 -22.38
C LYS A 174 3.56 12.45 -20.94
N LYS A 175 2.82 13.38 -20.32
CA LYS A 175 2.95 13.67 -18.90
C LYS A 175 2.10 12.71 -18.07
N ILE A 176 2.75 12.06 -17.11
CA ILE A 176 2.10 11.18 -16.14
C ILE A 176 2.21 11.82 -14.77
N VAL A 177 1.09 11.95 -14.07
CA VAL A 177 1.06 12.34 -12.66
C VAL A 177 0.98 11.07 -11.81
N VAL A 178 1.74 11.02 -10.72
CA VAL A 178 1.79 9.87 -9.81
C VAL A 178 1.61 10.34 -8.37
N ALA A 179 0.66 9.75 -7.65
CA ALA A 179 0.50 9.93 -6.20
C ALA A 179 0.95 8.64 -5.49
N GLU A 180 2.04 8.72 -4.72
CA GLU A 180 2.67 7.61 -4.01
C GLU A 180 3.40 8.13 -2.78
N ASP A 181 2.96 7.76 -1.59
CA ASP A 181 3.50 8.25 -0.32
C ASP A 181 4.80 7.55 0.09
N SER A 182 5.02 6.30 -0.34
CA SER A 182 6.24 5.54 -0.05
C SER A 182 7.42 6.00 -0.91
N PRO A 183 8.51 6.56 -0.33
CA PRO A 183 9.66 7.03 -1.10
C PRO A 183 10.35 5.92 -1.91
N LEU A 184 10.35 4.69 -1.39
CA LEU A 184 10.95 3.53 -2.06
C LEU A 184 10.14 3.15 -3.30
N LEU A 185 8.82 3.04 -3.18
CA LEU A 185 7.95 2.70 -4.30
C LEU A 185 7.92 3.83 -5.33
N ARG A 186 7.95 5.09 -4.89
CA ARG A 186 8.05 6.25 -5.77
C ARG A 186 9.26 6.15 -6.69
N ARG A 187 10.44 5.92 -6.11
CA ARG A 187 11.69 5.72 -6.86
C ARG A 187 11.60 4.53 -7.81
N MET A 188 11.00 3.43 -7.37
CA MET A 188 10.81 2.24 -8.19
C MET A 188 9.90 2.48 -9.40
N ILE A 189 8.80 3.21 -9.21
CA ILE A 189 7.88 3.61 -10.28
C ILE A 189 8.59 4.55 -11.23
N GLU A 190 9.29 5.57 -10.71
CA GLU A 190 10.08 6.53 -11.50
C GLU A 190 11.11 5.82 -12.39
N ASP A 191 11.95 4.95 -11.81
CA ASP A 191 12.96 4.19 -12.53
C ASP A 191 12.32 3.32 -13.63
N THR A 192 11.15 2.72 -13.37
CA THR A 192 10.48 1.84 -14.34
C THR A 192 9.81 2.62 -15.46
N LEU A 193 9.14 3.73 -15.14
CA LEU A 193 8.54 4.63 -16.14
C LEU A 193 9.61 5.22 -17.04
N ALA A 194 10.73 5.67 -16.47
CA ALA A 194 11.87 6.16 -17.23
C ALA A 194 12.46 5.09 -18.16
N GLN A 195 12.63 3.86 -17.68
CA GLN A 195 13.07 2.73 -18.53
C GLN A 195 12.07 2.38 -19.63
N ALA A 196 10.77 2.56 -19.37
CA ALA A 196 9.72 2.42 -20.38
C ALA A 196 9.67 3.61 -21.37
N GLY A 197 10.41 4.69 -21.13
CA GLY A 197 10.48 5.88 -21.99
C GLY A 197 9.49 6.99 -21.63
N TYR A 198 8.84 6.90 -20.47
CA TYR A 198 8.06 7.99 -19.89
C TYR A 198 8.98 8.86 -19.05
N GLU A 199 9.47 9.94 -19.66
CA GLU A 199 10.43 10.86 -19.03
C GLU A 199 9.75 12.06 -18.35
N ASN A 200 8.50 12.37 -18.70
CA ASN A 200 7.74 13.49 -18.16
C ASN A 200 6.79 12.99 -17.05
N THR A 201 7.33 12.78 -15.86
CA THR A 201 6.58 12.29 -14.70
C THR A 201 6.59 13.31 -13.57
N GLU A 202 5.44 13.55 -12.95
CA GLU A 202 5.30 14.41 -11.78
C GLU A 202 4.83 13.58 -10.59
N PHE A 203 5.53 13.64 -9.46
CA PHE A 203 5.23 12.83 -8.28
C PHE A 203 4.75 13.67 -7.11
N PHE A 204 3.75 13.15 -6.40
CA PHE A 204 3.16 13.74 -5.20
C PHE A 204 3.13 12.74 -4.06
N GLU A 205 3.18 13.23 -2.82
CA GLU A 205 3.31 12.38 -1.64
C GLU A 205 1.98 11.91 -1.06
N ASN A 206 0.87 12.35 -1.64
CA ASN A 206 -0.48 11.98 -1.25
C ASN A 206 -1.49 12.44 -2.32
N GLY A 207 -2.74 11.98 -2.18
CA GLY A 207 -3.79 12.35 -3.12
C GLY A 207 -4.21 13.82 -3.05
N GLU A 208 -3.98 14.51 -1.92
CA GLU A 208 -4.38 15.92 -1.77
C GLU A 208 -3.47 16.85 -2.57
N GLU A 209 -2.16 16.63 -2.52
CA GLU A 209 -1.19 17.34 -3.35
C GLU A 209 -1.45 17.12 -4.85
N ALA A 210 -1.68 15.87 -5.26
CA ALA A 210 -2.02 15.55 -6.65
C ALA A 210 -3.33 16.21 -7.09
N TRP A 211 -4.35 16.20 -6.23
CA TRP A 211 -5.62 16.87 -6.48
C TRP A 211 -5.46 18.38 -6.65
N ASN A 212 -4.71 19.03 -5.76
CA ASN A 212 -4.48 20.47 -5.79
C ASN A 212 -3.72 20.88 -7.06
N TYR A 213 -2.74 20.08 -7.48
CA TYR A 213 -2.01 20.28 -8.72
C TYR A 213 -2.90 20.17 -9.97
N LEU A 214 -3.73 19.12 -10.06
CA LEU A 214 -4.66 18.95 -11.17
C LEU A 214 -5.72 20.06 -11.19
N SER A 215 -6.21 20.47 -10.01
CA SER A 215 -7.21 21.52 -9.89
C SER A 215 -6.67 22.90 -10.28
N SER A 216 -5.41 23.22 -9.94
CA SER A 216 -4.83 24.52 -10.31
C SER A 216 -4.73 24.72 -11.82
N MET A 217 -4.50 23.65 -12.59
CA MET A 217 -4.50 23.72 -14.06
C MET A 217 -5.87 24.10 -14.62
N ILE A 218 -6.93 23.58 -14.00
CA ILE A 218 -8.31 23.92 -14.39
C ILE A 218 -8.62 25.37 -14.06
N ASP A 219 -8.22 25.83 -12.87
CA ASP A 219 -8.43 27.20 -12.41
C ASP A 219 -7.68 28.21 -13.31
N GLU A 220 -6.55 27.82 -13.89
CA GLU A 220 -5.80 28.56 -14.89
C GLU A 220 -6.43 28.52 -16.31
N GLY A 221 -7.51 27.75 -16.48
CA GLY A 221 -8.25 27.62 -17.74
C GLY A 221 -7.57 26.71 -18.75
N VAL A 222 -6.68 25.82 -18.30
CA VAL A 222 -5.94 24.89 -19.16
C VAL A 222 -6.75 23.62 -19.36
N GLU A 223 -6.80 23.13 -20.61
CA GLU A 223 -7.37 21.82 -20.93
C GLU A 223 -6.47 20.71 -20.39
N ILE A 224 -6.99 19.89 -19.47
CA ILE A 224 -6.18 18.88 -18.77
C ILE A 224 -5.55 17.88 -19.75
N SER A 225 -6.27 17.51 -20.80
CA SER A 225 -5.84 16.49 -21.77
C SER A 225 -4.58 16.88 -22.55
N ASP A 226 -4.29 18.19 -22.64
CA ASP A 226 -3.07 18.71 -23.27
C ASP A 226 -1.87 18.67 -22.32
N GLN A 227 -2.11 18.72 -21.00
CA GLN A 227 -1.06 18.83 -19.98
C GLN A 227 -0.73 17.54 -19.28
N VAL A 228 -1.72 16.67 -19.04
CA VAL A 228 -1.58 15.42 -18.31
C VAL A 228 -2.37 14.35 -19.06
N GLN A 229 -1.71 13.24 -19.37
CA GLN A 229 -2.33 12.15 -20.12
C GLN A 229 -2.75 10.98 -19.23
N LEU A 230 -2.20 10.85 -18.02
CA LEU A 230 -2.58 9.80 -17.10
C LEU A 230 -2.28 10.17 -15.65
N LEU A 231 -3.14 9.73 -14.73
CA LEU A 231 -2.89 9.72 -13.30
C LEU A 231 -2.68 8.28 -12.81
N ILE A 232 -1.59 8.04 -12.09
CA ILE A 232 -1.35 6.83 -11.30
C ILE A 232 -1.55 7.19 -9.84
N THR A 233 -2.30 6.38 -9.10
CA THR A 233 -2.47 6.62 -7.65
C THR A 233 -2.31 5.32 -6.87
N ASP A 234 -1.53 5.36 -5.80
CA ASP A 234 -1.66 4.37 -4.74
C ASP A 234 -2.99 4.52 -4.01
N ILE A 235 -3.46 3.45 -3.36
CA ILE A 235 -4.66 3.51 -2.52
C ILE A 235 -4.31 4.04 -1.12
N GLU A 236 -3.23 3.55 -0.52
CA GLU A 236 -2.92 3.73 0.90
C GLU A 236 -2.01 4.95 1.10
N MET A 237 -2.59 6.15 1.07
CA MET A 237 -1.83 7.40 1.27
C MET A 237 -2.42 8.26 2.39
N PRO A 238 -1.60 8.99 3.17
CA PRO A 238 -2.06 9.96 4.15
C PRO A 238 -2.81 11.12 3.50
N GLN A 239 -3.57 11.88 4.29
CA GLN A 239 -4.40 13.03 3.86
C GLN A 239 -5.58 12.68 2.93
N MET A 240 -5.30 12.04 1.79
CA MET A 240 -6.30 11.62 0.80
C MET A 240 -5.88 10.31 0.14
N ASP A 241 -6.74 9.30 0.29
CA ASP A 241 -6.57 7.98 -0.34
C ASP A 241 -6.82 8.00 -1.86
N GLY A 242 -6.31 6.99 -2.56
CA GLY A 242 -6.42 6.89 -4.02
C GLY A 242 -7.83 6.71 -4.57
N HIS A 243 -8.74 6.07 -3.82
CA HIS A 243 -10.14 5.96 -4.25
C HIS A 243 -10.84 7.30 -4.18
N HIS A 244 -10.56 8.09 -3.14
CA HIS A 244 -11.10 9.42 -2.95
C HIS A 244 -10.55 10.40 -3.98
N LEU A 245 -9.23 10.34 -4.27
CA LEU A 245 -8.63 11.08 -5.37
C LEU A 245 -9.29 10.72 -6.72
N THR A 246 -9.39 9.43 -7.03
CA THR A 246 -10.00 8.94 -8.27
C THR A 246 -11.44 9.44 -8.41
N LYS A 247 -12.23 9.31 -7.34
CA LYS A 247 -13.61 9.79 -7.32
C LYS A 247 -13.70 11.29 -7.60
N LYS A 248 -12.87 12.11 -6.93
CA LYS A 248 -12.83 13.56 -7.18
C LYS A 248 -12.47 13.91 -8.62
N VAL A 249 -11.49 13.22 -9.19
CA VAL A 249 -11.08 13.39 -10.60
C VAL A 249 -12.23 13.03 -11.54
N LYS A 250 -12.92 11.91 -11.30
CA LYS A 250 -13.99 11.43 -12.17
C LYS A 250 -15.32 12.18 -12.02
N GLU A 251 -15.60 12.76 -10.85
CA GLU A 251 -16.78 13.60 -10.62
C GLU A 251 -16.60 15.05 -11.13
N ASN A 252 -15.36 15.49 -11.36
CA ASN A 252 -15.10 16.82 -11.92
C ASN A 252 -15.27 16.80 -13.46
N PRO A 253 -16.16 17.63 -14.05
CA PRO A 253 -16.42 17.62 -15.48
C PRO A 253 -15.18 17.85 -16.37
N GLN A 254 -14.22 18.66 -15.90
CA GLN A 254 -13.02 19.00 -16.67
C GLN A 254 -11.90 17.98 -16.48
N LEU A 255 -11.89 17.21 -15.39
CA LEU A 255 -10.88 16.16 -15.14
C LEU A 255 -11.37 14.75 -15.49
N SER A 256 -12.67 14.53 -15.64
CA SER A 256 -13.25 13.19 -15.83
C SER A 256 -12.68 12.44 -17.04
N ILE A 257 -12.17 13.17 -18.04
CA ILE A 257 -11.51 12.62 -19.22
C ILE A 257 -10.11 12.05 -18.95
N LEU A 258 -9.46 12.46 -17.87
CA LEU A 258 -8.13 11.99 -17.49
C LEU A 258 -8.21 10.52 -17.07
N PRO A 259 -7.50 9.60 -17.74
CA PRO A 259 -7.40 8.21 -17.31
C PRO A 259 -6.71 8.11 -15.94
N VAL A 260 -7.24 7.25 -15.07
CA VAL A 260 -6.73 6.97 -13.73
C VAL A 260 -6.46 5.47 -13.60
N ILE A 261 -5.21 5.12 -13.32
CA ILE A 261 -4.81 3.76 -12.96
C ILE A 261 -4.49 3.72 -11.46
N ILE A 262 -5.15 2.81 -10.75
CA ILE A 262 -4.85 2.55 -9.35
C ILE A 262 -3.72 1.51 -9.28
N PHE A 263 -2.61 1.86 -8.62
CA PHE A 263 -1.46 0.97 -8.47
C PHE A 263 -1.17 0.73 -6.98
N SER A 264 -1.59 -0.44 -6.45
CA SER A 264 -1.61 -0.68 -5.00
C SER A 264 -1.09 -2.05 -4.59
N SER A 265 -0.55 -2.17 -3.38
CA SER A 265 -0.11 -3.44 -2.78
C SER A 265 -1.27 -4.37 -2.39
N LEU A 266 -2.48 -3.80 -2.35
CA LEU A 266 -3.71 -4.48 -1.97
C LEU A 266 -4.64 -4.64 -3.18
N ILE A 267 -4.69 -5.86 -3.72
CA ILE A 267 -5.70 -6.24 -4.70
C ILE A 267 -6.50 -7.42 -4.16
N THR A 268 -7.74 -7.12 -3.77
CA THR A 268 -8.79 -8.11 -3.58
C THR A 268 -9.88 -7.89 -4.63
N GLU A 269 -10.76 -8.88 -4.86
CA GLU A 269 -11.89 -8.69 -5.78
C GLU A 269 -12.78 -7.51 -5.37
N ASP A 270 -12.98 -7.32 -4.06
CA ASP A 270 -13.73 -6.19 -3.53
C ASP A 270 -13.07 -4.85 -3.85
N LEU A 271 -11.75 -4.74 -3.69
CA LEU A 271 -11.01 -3.52 -4.05
C LEU A 271 -11.04 -3.26 -5.55
N ARG A 272 -10.93 -4.30 -6.40
CA ARG A 272 -11.10 -4.17 -7.85
C ARG A 272 -12.48 -3.66 -8.23
N HIS A 273 -13.52 -4.16 -7.55
CA HIS A 273 -14.87 -3.68 -7.76
C HIS A 273 -15.00 -2.20 -7.36
N LYS A 274 -14.40 -1.80 -6.24
CA LYS A 274 -14.40 -0.40 -5.80
C LYS A 274 -13.64 0.53 -6.72
N GLY A 275 -12.46 0.14 -7.21
CA GLY A 275 -11.70 0.92 -8.19
C GLY A 275 -12.56 1.25 -9.41
N LYS A 276 -13.28 0.26 -9.94
CA LYS A 276 -14.25 0.46 -11.03
C LYS A 276 -15.43 1.36 -10.63
N MET A 277 -15.95 1.21 -9.41
CA MET A 277 -17.07 2.05 -8.92
C MET A 277 -16.71 3.53 -8.83
N VAL A 278 -15.47 3.86 -8.47
CA VAL A 278 -14.99 5.26 -8.44
C VAL A 278 -14.54 5.77 -9.82
N GLY A 279 -14.59 4.92 -10.84
CA GLY A 279 -14.35 5.27 -12.23
C GLY A 279 -12.91 5.08 -12.72
N ALA A 280 -12.06 4.32 -12.01
CA ALA A 280 -10.72 4.01 -12.48
C ALA A 280 -10.76 3.16 -13.76
N GLU A 281 -9.88 3.46 -14.70
CA GLU A 281 -9.70 2.70 -15.94
C GLU A 281 -9.01 1.35 -15.68
N GLY A 282 -8.07 1.32 -14.74
CA GLY A 282 -7.28 0.13 -14.44
C GLY A 282 -6.91 0.04 -12.96
N GLN A 283 -6.65 -1.19 -12.51
CA GLN A 283 -6.09 -1.44 -11.18
C GLN A 283 -5.07 -2.58 -11.23
N VAL A 284 -3.84 -2.29 -10.81
CA VAL A 284 -2.66 -3.17 -10.91
C VAL A 284 -2.02 -3.36 -9.54
N SER A 285 -1.59 -4.60 -9.24
CA SER A 285 -0.98 -4.90 -7.95
C SER A 285 0.50 -4.56 -7.98
N LYS A 286 1.04 -3.96 -6.92
CA LYS A 286 2.48 -4.01 -6.66
C LYS A 286 2.85 -5.50 -6.42
N PRO A 287 3.88 -6.09 -7.05
CA PRO A 287 4.98 -5.50 -7.80
C PRO A 287 4.89 -5.65 -9.34
N GLU A 288 3.69 -5.86 -9.91
CA GLU A 288 3.43 -6.10 -11.34
C GLU A 288 3.61 -4.81 -12.18
N ILE A 289 4.75 -4.12 -12.06
CA ILE A 289 4.98 -2.84 -12.76
C ILE A 289 5.01 -3.03 -14.29
N GLY A 290 5.32 -4.24 -14.77
CA GLY A 290 5.18 -4.57 -16.19
C GLY A 290 3.74 -4.41 -16.69
N GLU A 291 2.76 -4.94 -15.94
CA GLU A 291 1.33 -4.79 -16.24
C GLU A 291 0.90 -3.32 -16.14
N LEU A 292 1.47 -2.56 -15.20
CA LEU A 292 1.25 -1.11 -15.12
C LEU A 292 1.65 -0.41 -16.43
N VAL A 293 2.84 -0.68 -16.96
CA VAL A 293 3.29 -0.08 -18.23
C VAL A 293 2.40 -0.48 -19.40
N GLU A 294 1.97 -1.74 -19.46
CA GLU A 294 1.05 -2.21 -20.51
C GLU A 294 -0.30 -1.49 -20.46
N LEU A 295 -0.84 -1.23 -19.26
CA LEU A 295 -2.06 -0.43 -19.12
C LEU A 295 -1.83 1.03 -19.46
N ILE A 296 -0.71 1.62 -19.05
CA ILE A 296 -0.38 3.00 -19.43
C ILE A 296 -0.39 3.11 -20.95
N ASP A 297 0.34 2.23 -21.65
CA ASP A 297 0.38 2.18 -23.12
C ASP A 297 -1.04 2.12 -23.71
N LEU A 298 -1.91 1.24 -23.18
CA LEU A 298 -3.28 1.06 -23.66
C LEU A 298 -4.13 2.35 -23.61
N TYR A 299 -3.90 3.22 -22.64
CA TYR A 299 -4.73 4.41 -22.43
C TYR A 299 -4.15 5.69 -23.04
N ILE A 300 -2.84 5.78 -23.27
CA ILE A 300 -2.20 7.04 -23.69
C ILE A 300 -1.38 6.98 -24.98
N LEU A 301 -1.21 5.81 -25.60
CA LEU A 301 -0.63 5.65 -26.94
C LEU A 301 -1.70 5.23 -27.95
#